data_AF-A0A940V1F5-F1
#
_entry.id   AF-A0A940V1F5-F1
#
_cell.length_a   1.000
_cell.length_b   1.000
_cell.length_c   1.000
_cell.angle_alpha   90.00
_cell.angle_beta   90.00
_cell.angle_gamma   90.00
#
_symmetry.space_group_name_H-M   'P 1'
#
loop_
_entity.id
_entity.type
_entity.pdbx_description
1 polymer ?
#
loop_
_entity_poly.entity_id
_entity_poly.type
_entity_poly.pdbx_seq_one_letter_code
_entity_poly.pdbx_strand_id
1 'polypeptide(L)'
;MKISCDVAEDLMPLVKDRIAREGSVHLLNEHMLECPACKALFEEQNFLQNKSSTPQLVKLKRILFTAAAVLMMIGGLLGYFSSSANTPMPIMLVFVGLLSLLPLAIILKKGKQDSIKRFFYGKAVGTIILFGLLGIYLLLHHVFGLF
;
A
#
# COMPACT_ATOMS: atom_id res chain seq x y z
N MET A 1 -39.16 -9.93 4.14
CA MET A 1 -39.59 -9.43 2.81
C MET A 1 -38.83 -10.26 1.79
N LYS A 2 -39.49 -10.98 0.87
CA LYS A 2 -38.78 -11.89 -0.05
C LYS A 2 -38.22 -11.11 -1.24
N ILE A 3 -36.91 -10.91 -1.29
CA ILE A 3 -36.22 -10.46 -2.51
C ILE A 3 -36.09 -11.64 -3.48
N SER A 4 -36.13 -11.39 -4.79
CA SER A 4 -35.88 -12.43 -5.81
C SER A 4 -34.41 -12.82 -5.83
N CYS A 5 -34.12 -14.03 -6.33
CA CYS A 5 -32.75 -14.51 -6.47
C CYS A 5 -31.90 -13.58 -7.36
N ASP A 6 -32.47 -12.98 -8.41
CA ASP A 6 -31.78 -12.03 -9.28
C ASP A 6 -31.27 -10.81 -8.50
N VAL A 7 -32.12 -10.25 -7.62
CA VAL A 7 -31.75 -9.11 -6.78
C VAL A 7 -30.71 -9.53 -5.73
N ALA A 8 -30.81 -10.76 -5.21
CA ALA A 8 -29.80 -11.29 -4.30
C ALA A 8 -28.43 -11.42 -4.99
N GLU A 9 -28.39 -11.92 -6.23
CA GLU A 9 -27.17 -12.07 -7.02
C GLU A 9 -26.51 -10.73 -7.34
N ASP A 10 -27.30 -9.70 -7.68
CA ASP A 10 -26.81 -8.33 -7.88
C ASP A 10 -26.25 -7.70 -6.59
N LEU A 11 -26.83 -8.04 -5.43
CA LEU A 11 -26.39 -7.53 -4.14
C LEU A 11 -25.09 -8.20 -3.64
N MET A 12 -24.81 -9.45 -4.02
CA MET A 12 -23.60 -10.18 -3.61
C MET A 12 -22.28 -9.41 -3.85
N PRO A 13 -21.99 -8.89 -5.06
CA PRO A 13 -20.77 -8.12 -5.30
C PRO A 13 -20.73 -6.82 -4.48
N LEU A 14 -21.86 -6.12 -4.35
CA LEU A 14 -21.95 -4.87 -3.58
C LEU A 14 -21.68 -5.08 -2.08
N VAL A 15 -22.16 -6.19 -1.52
CA VAL A 15 -21.89 -6.58 -0.13
C VAL A 15 -20.43 -6.99 0.04
N LYS A 16 -19.87 -7.71 -0.94
CA LYS A 16 -18.47 -8.15 -0.93
C LYS A 16 -17.48 -6.99 -0.99
N ASP A 17 -17.80 -5.97 -1.78
CA ASP A 17 -17.00 -4.75 -1.93
C ASP A 17 -17.18 -3.76 -0.76
N ARG A 18 -18.00 -4.10 0.25
CA ARG A 18 -18.33 -3.26 1.42
C ARG A 18 -18.89 -1.89 1.05
N ILE A 19 -19.56 -1.79 -0.08
CA ILE A 19 -20.24 -0.57 -0.56
C ILE A 19 -21.75 -0.61 -0.31
N ALA A 20 -22.30 -1.80 -0.02
CA ALA A 20 -23.70 -1.95 0.36
C ALA A 20 -24.01 -1.31 1.71
N ARG A 21 -25.17 -0.66 1.81
CA ARG A 21 -25.72 -0.17 3.09
C ARG A 21 -26.18 -1.34 3.95
N GLU A 22 -26.18 -1.13 5.27
CA GLU A 22 -26.52 -2.17 6.27
C GLU A 22 -27.88 -2.83 6.02
N GLY A 23 -28.88 -2.08 5.57
CA GLY A 23 -30.19 -2.63 5.19
C GLY A 23 -30.13 -3.62 4.03
N SER A 24 -29.28 -3.37 3.03
CA SER A 24 -29.06 -4.27 1.89
C SER A 24 -28.30 -5.53 2.30
N VAL A 25 -27.39 -5.42 3.26
CA VAL A 25 -26.67 -6.57 3.84
C VAL A 25 -27.63 -7.47 4.62
N HIS A 26 -28.51 -6.88 5.43
CA HIS A 26 -29.51 -7.63 6.19
C HIS A 26 -30.50 -8.37 5.26
N LEU A 27 -30.96 -7.70 4.20
CA LEU A 27 -31.84 -8.30 3.19
C LEU A 27 -31.22 -9.51 2.50
N LEU A 28 -29.93 -9.42 2.12
CA LEU A 28 -29.22 -10.54 1.52
C LEU A 28 -29.07 -11.71 2.51
N ASN A 29 -28.74 -11.42 3.78
CA ASN A 29 -28.61 -12.43 4.82
C ASN A 29 -29.93 -13.15 5.13
N GLU A 30 -31.05 -12.42 5.19
CA GLU A 30 -32.38 -13.04 5.35
C GLU A 30 -32.71 -13.96 4.19
N HIS A 31 -32.45 -13.53 2.95
CA HIS A 31 -32.68 -14.36 1.76
C HIS A 31 -31.80 -15.62 1.74
N MET A 32 -30.55 -15.54 2.23
CA MET A 32 -29.64 -16.69 2.32
C MET A 32 -30.05 -17.75 3.35
N LEU A 33 -30.87 -17.39 4.35
CA LEU A 33 -31.43 -18.35 5.29
C LEU A 33 -32.55 -19.18 4.64
N GLU A 34 -33.29 -18.59 3.70
CA GLU A 34 -34.40 -19.24 3.01
C GLU A 34 -33.97 -19.94 1.70
N CYS A 35 -32.94 -19.44 1.01
CA CYS A 35 -32.50 -19.94 -0.28
C CYS A 35 -31.08 -20.55 -0.22
N PRO A 36 -30.96 -21.89 -0.19
CA PRO A 36 -29.66 -22.56 -0.15
C PRO A 36 -28.85 -22.41 -1.45
N ALA A 37 -29.52 -22.17 -2.59
CA ALA A 37 -28.85 -21.96 -3.87
C ALA A 37 -28.03 -20.66 -3.87
N CYS A 38 -28.62 -19.55 -3.42
CA CYS A 38 -27.93 -18.26 -3.31
C CYS A 38 -26.79 -18.31 -2.29
N LYS A 39 -26.94 -19.09 -1.21
CA LYS A 39 -25.88 -19.31 -0.23
C LYS A 39 -24.67 -20.04 -0.84
N ALA A 40 -24.91 -21.13 -1.58
CA ALA A 40 -23.86 -21.89 -2.24
C ALA A 40 -23.10 -21.03 -3.27
N LEU A 41 -23.81 -20.25 -4.08
CA LEU A 41 -23.20 -19.33 -5.05
C LEU A 41 -22.29 -18.29 -4.38
N PHE A 42 -22.73 -17.70 -3.27
CA PHE A 42 -21.91 -16.72 -2.54
C PHE A 42 -20.66 -17.34 -1.92
N GLU A 43 -20.74 -18.55 -1.36
CA GLU A 43 -19.59 -19.26 -0.83
C GLU A 43 -18.59 -19.65 -1.93
N GLU A 44 -19.08 -20.12 -3.08
CA GLU A 44 -18.26 -20.45 -4.26
C GLU A 44 -17.53 -19.20 -4.78
N GLN A 45 -18.24 -18.08 -4.94
CA GLN A 45 -17.64 -16.81 -5.36
C GLN A 45 -16.60 -16.28 -4.35
N ASN A 46 -16.80 -16.50 -3.04
CA ASN A 46 -15.81 -16.14 -2.02
C ASN A 46 -14.55 -17.01 -2.13
N PHE A 47 -14.71 -18.31 -2.38
CA PHE A 47 -13.60 -19.24 -2.58
C PHE A 47 -12.75 -18.88 -3.82
N LEU A 48 -13.41 -18.60 -4.95
CA LEU A 48 -12.74 -18.22 -6.19
C LEU A 48 -12.00 -16.88 -6.07
N GLN A 49 -12.56 -15.89 -5.38
CA GLN A 49 -11.90 -14.60 -5.19
C GLN A 49 -10.69 -14.70 -4.24
N ASN A 50 -10.75 -15.54 -3.21
CA ASN A 50 -9.59 -15.79 -2.36
C ASN A 50 -8.44 -16.43 -3.18
N LYS A 51 -8.77 -17.35 -4.09
CA LYS A 51 -7.80 -17.95 -5.04
C LYS A 51 -7.26 -16.95 -6.09
N SER A 52 -8.04 -15.92 -6.42
CA SER A 52 -7.62 -14.84 -7.35
C SER A 52 -6.56 -13.89 -6.75
N SER A 53 -6.24 -14.02 -5.46
CA SER A 53 -4.94 -13.58 -4.94
C SER A 53 -3.83 -14.49 -5.48
N THR A 54 -3.66 -14.45 -6.79
CA THR A 54 -2.74 -15.34 -7.49
C THR A 54 -1.31 -15.07 -6.96
N PRO A 55 -0.54 -16.12 -6.62
CA PRO A 55 0.85 -15.96 -6.16
C PRO A 55 1.74 -15.25 -7.19
N GLN A 56 1.26 -15.10 -8.44
CA GLN A 56 1.93 -14.42 -9.52
C GLN A 56 1.92 -12.89 -9.35
N LEU A 57 0.84 -12.29 -8.84
CA LEU A 57 0.78 -10.85 -8.59
C LEU A 57 1.71 -10.41 -7.45
N VAL A 58 1.93 -11.29 -6.46
CA VAL A 58 2.89 -11.05 -5.38
C VAL A 58 4.33 -11.09 -5.90
N LYS A 59 4.64 -12.02 -6.81
CA LYS A 59 5.95 -12.09 -7.48
C LYS A 59 6.20 -10.85 -8.34
N LEU A 60 5.21 -10.40 -9.10
CA LEU A 60 5.33 -9.22 -9.95
C LEU A 60 5.56 -7.94 -9.13
N LYS A 61 4.79 -7.76 -8.04
CA LYS A 61 5.00 -6.63 -7.12
C LYS A 61 6.39 -6.64 -6.48
N ARG A 62 6.91 -7.83 -6.12
CA ARG A 62 8.25 -7.97 -5.54
C ARG A 62 9.33 -7.57 -6.55
N ILE A 63 9.22 -7.98 -7.81
CA ILE A 63 10.17 -7.65 -8.87
C ILE A 63 10.18 -6.14 -9.15
N LEU A 64 9.01 -5.52 -9.28
CA LEU A 64 8.90 -4.06 -9.47
C LEU A 64 9.55 -3.29 -8.32
N PHE A 65 9.30 -3.72 -7.08
CA PHE A 65 9.86 -3.07 -5.90
C PHE A 65 11.39 -3.24 -5.83
N THR A 66 11.91 -4.42 -6.17
CA THR A 66 13.37 -4.65 -6.22
C THR A 66 14.04 -3.83 -7.33
N ALA A 67 13.41 -3.73 -8.50
CA ALA A 67 13.94 -2.93 -9.61
C ALA A 67 14.03 -1.44 -9.24
N ALA A 68 12.97 -0.90 -8.60
CA ALA A 68 12.97 0.48 -8.12
C ALA A 68 14.07 0.76 -7.08
N ALA A 69 14.29 -0.18 -6.14
CA ALA A 69 15.34 -0.04 -5.12
C ALA A 69 16.75 -0.03 -5.74
N VAL A 70 17.02 -0.90 -6.71
CA VAL A 70 18.31 -0.94 -7.44
C VAL A 70 18.54 0.36 -8.21
N LEU A 71 17.52 0.89 -8.87
CA LEU A 71 17.58 2.15 -9.62
C LEU A 71 17.92 3.35 -8.70
N MET A 72 17.32 3.41 -7.51
CA MET A 72 17.68 4.41 -6.50
C MET A 72 19.12 4.28 -6.01
N MET A 73 19.61 3.06 -5.80
CA MET A 73 20.98 2.82 -5.34
C MET A 73 22.00 3.27 -6.40
N ILE A 74 21.75 2.96 -7.67
CA ILE A 74 22.57 3.41 -8.80
C ILE A 74 22.57 4.94 -8.90
N GLY A 75 21.39 5.57 -8.80
CA GLY A 75 21.27 7.03 -8.80
C GLY A 75 22.06 7.68 -7.66
N GLY A 76 22.05 7.08 -6.47
CA GLY A 76 22.84 7.54 -5.32
C GLY A 76 24.35 7.43 -5.54
N LEU A 77 24.82 6.32 -6.11
CA LEU A 77 26.25 6.14 -6.42
C LEU A 77 26.73 7.12 -7.50
N LEU A 78 25.95 7.32 -8.56
CA LEU A 78 26.28 8.27 -9.62
C LEU A 78 26.28 9.71 -9.09
N GLY A 79 25.33 10.05 -8.21
CA GLY A 79 25.30 11.35 -7.53
C GLY A 79 26.50 11.56 -6.59
N TYR A 80 26.95 10.53 -5.88
CA TYR A 80 28.14 10.57 -5.04
C TYR A 80 29.40 10.80 -5.87
N PHE A 81 29.56 10.09 -6.98
CA PHE A 81 30.74 10.19 -7.84
C PHE A 81 30.84 11.54 -8.56
N SER A 82 29.70 12.14 -8.93
CA SER A 82 29.67 13.44 -9.61
C SER A 82 29.89 14.64 -8.66
N SER A 83 29.87 14.45 -7.34
CA SER A 83 29.90 15.54 -6.38
C SER A 83 31.32 15.81 -5.87
N SER A 84 31.91 16.90 -6.36
CA SER A 84 33.24 17.38 -5.96
C SER A 84 33.32 17.70 -4.46
N ALA A 85 34.12 16.89 -3.76
CA ALA A 85 34.82 17.02 -2.46
C ALA A 85 34.16 17.65 -1.21
N ASN A 86 33.29 18.67 -1.26
CA ASN A 86 32.93 19.44 -0.05
C ASN A 86 31.42 19.60 0.22
N THR A 87 30.54 18.97 -0.55
CA THR A 87 29.09 19.06 -0.30
C THR A 87 28.58 17.81 0.45
N PRO A 88 27.96 17.95 1.65
CA PRO A 88 27.43 16.82 2.43
C PRO A 88 26.17 16.18 1.85
N MET A 89 25.62 16.74 0.77
CA MET A 89 24.37 16.30 0.12
C MET A 89 24.36 14.83 -0.37
N PRO A 90 25.42 14.26 -0.97
CA PRO A 90 25.40 12.86 -1.40
C PRO A 90 25.50 11.89 -0.22
N ILE A 91 26.19 12.27 0.86
CA ILE A 91 26.31 11.45 2.08
C ILE A 91 24.93 11.30 2.74
N MET A 92 24.16 12.38 2.84
CA MET A 92 22.78 12.36 3.34
C MET A 92 21.87 11.40 2.54
N LEU A 93 21.98 11.38 1.21
CA LEU A 93 21.19 10.46 0.37
C LEU A 93 21.56 8.99 0.58
N VAL A 94 22.84 8.67 0.76
CA VAL A 94 23.29 7.31 1.09
C VAL A 94 22.76 6.88 2.45
N PHE A 95 22.79 7.76 3.46
CA PHE A 95 22.23 7.47 4.78
C PHE A 95 20.72 7.26 4.74
N VAL A 96 19.96 8.07 3.98
CA VAL A 96 18.51 7.89 3.81
C VAL A 96 18.20 6.56 3.10
N GLY A 97 18.97 6.20 2.08
CA GLY A 97 18.88 4.89 1.41
C GLY A 97 19.16 3.72 2.36
N LEU A 98 20.20 3.82 3.19
CA LEU A 98 20.55 2.80 4.17
C LEU A 98 19.49 2.68 5.28
N LEU A 99 18.95 3.81 5.75
CA LEU A 99 17.85 3.85 6.73
C LEU A 99 16.56 3.22 6.17
N SER A 100 16.36 3.28 4.85
CA SER A 100 15.20 2.69 4.15
C SER A 100 15.29 1.16 3.98
N LEU A 101 16.50 0.59 4.05
CA LEU A 101 16.71 -0.87 4.01
C LEU A 101 16.38 -1.55 5.35
N LEU A 102 16.54 -0.84 6.48
CA LEU A 102 16.15 -1.33 7.82
C LEU A 102 14.69 -1.78 7.91
N PRO A 103 13.69 -0.98 7.50
CA PRO A 103 12.30 -1.40 7.51
C PRO A 103 12.04 -2.55 6.54
N LEU A 104 12.73 -2.63 5.40
CA LEU A 104 12.61 -3.76 4.47
C LEU A 104 13.07 -5.09 5.11
N ALA A 105 14.17 -5.07 5.86
CA ALA A 105 14.66 -6.21 6.62
C ALA A 105 13.69 -6.61 7.77
N ILE A 106 13.07 -5.63 8.42
CA ILE A 106 12.05 -5.86 9.47
C ILE A 106 10.76 -6.45 8.86
N ILE A 107 10.36 -6.01 7.67
CA ILE A 107 9.20 -6.51 6.91
C ILE A 107 9.41 -7.95 6.45
N LEU A 108 10.61 -8.29 5.95
CA LEU A 108 10.95 -9.66 5.56
C LEU A 108 10.98 -10.62 6.76
N LYS A 109 11.38 -10.14 7.95
CA LYS A 109 11.47 -10.96 9.17
C LYS A 109 10.12 -11.14 9.88
N LYS A 110 9.12 -10.27 9.65
CA LYS A 110 7.87 -10.27 10.41
C LYS A 110 6.65 -10.39 9.47
N GLY A 111 6.34 -11.62 9.09
CA GLY A 111 5.15 -11.99 8.31
C GLY A 111 3.83 -11.83 9.09
N LYS A 112 3.45 -10.60 9.48
CA LYS A 112 2.12 -10.32 10.03
C LYS A 112 1.58 -8.98 9.52
N GLN A 113 0.60 -9.09 8.62
CA GLN A 113 0.09 -8.07 7.70
C GLN A 113 -0.68 -6.92 8.38
N ASP A 114 -1.16 -7.08 9.61
CA ASP A 114 -2.04 -6.09 10.26
C ASP A 114 -1.32 -4.98 11.04
N SER A 115 -0.08 -5.19 11.47
CA SER A 115 0.70 -4.16 12.20
C SER A 115 1.40 -3.17 11.26
N ILE A 116 1.48 -3.50 9.97
CA ILE A 116 2.22 -2.78 8.93
C ILE A 116 1.56 -1.43 8.60
N LYS A 117 0.21 -1.37 8.56
CA LYS A 117 -0.51 -0.15 8.16
C LYS A 117 -0.30 1.02 9.13
N ARG A 118 -0.28 0.76 10.44
CA ARG A 118 -0.07 1.80 11.47
C ARG A 118 1.39 2.24 11.55
N PHE A 119 2.34 1.33 11.30
CA PHE A 119 3.77 1.64 11.34
C PHE A 119 4.24 2.42 10.11
N PHE A 120 3.70 2.11 8.93
CA PHE A 120 3.99 2.85 7.70
C PHE A 120 3.41 4.26 7.72
N TYR A 121 2.18 4.45 8.19
CA TYR A 121 1.57 5.78 8.24
C TYR A 121 2.36 6.73 9.14
N GLY A 122 2.79 6.27 10.32
CA GLY A 122 3.55 7.10 11.25
C GLY A 122 4.92 7.54 10.71
N LYS A 123 5.69 6.62 10.10
CA LYS A 123 7.04 6.96 9.57
C LYS A 123 7.00 7.65 8.21
N ALA A 124 6.02 7.36 7.35
CA ALA A 124 5.85 8.05 6.07
C ALA A 124 5.41 9.51 6.26
N VAL A 125 4.48 9.77 7.18
CA VAL A 125 4.05 11.14 7.50
C VAL A 125 5.22 11.94 8.10
N GLY A 126 6.00 11.36 9.00
CA GLY A 126 7.16 12.04 9.59
C GLY A 126 8.25 12.38 8.57
N THR A 127 8.52 11.48 7.61
CA THR A 127 9.51 11.73 6.55
C THR A 127 9.01 12.78 5.55
N ILE A 128 7.74 12.74 5.15
CA ILE A 128 7.13 13.76 4.27
C ILE A 128 7.17 15.15 4.92
N ILE A 129 6.85 15.26 6.21
CA ILE A 129 6.89 16.53 6.93
C ILE A 129 8.33 17.07 7.02
N LEU A 130 9.30 16.20 7.36
CA LEU A 130 10.70 16.61 7.47
C LEU A 130 11.27 17.09 6.12
N PHE A 131 11.05 16.34 5.04
CA PHE A 131 11.48 16.73 3.71
C PHE A 131 10.74 17.97 3.19
N GLY A 132 9.46 18.12 3.53
CA GLY A 132 8.69 19.33 3.21
C GLY A 132 9.27 20.57 3.90
N LEU A 133 9.55 20.50 5.20
CA LEU A 133 10.16 21.60 5.95
C LEU A 133 11.58 21.92 5.47
N LEU A 134 12.38 20.89 5.18
CA LEU A 134 13.74 21.06 4.65
C LEU A 134 13.72 21.68 3.25
N GLY A 135 12.79 21.24 2.40
CA GLY A 135 12.59 21.79 1.06
C GLY A 135 12.17 23.26 1.10
N ILE A 136 11.19 23.60 1.96
CA ILE A 136 10.77 25.00 2.17
C ILE A 136 11.93 25.85 2.69
N TYR A 137 12.70 25.34 3.65
CA TYR A 137 13.88 26.02 4.18
C TYR A 137 14.92 26.32 3.09
N LEU A 138 15.25 25.34 2.25
CA LEU A 138 16.19 25.53 1.14
C LEU A 138 15.65 26.50 0.09
N LEU A 139 14.34 26.49 -0.17
CA LEU A 139 13.69 27.41 -1.10
C LEU A 139 13.77 28.85 -0.58
N LEU A 140 13.47 29.09 0.70
CA LEU A 140 13.64 30.41 1.32
C LEU A 140 15.10 30.87 1.29
N HIS A 141 16.04 30.01 1.64
CA HIS A 141 17.46 30.34 1.64
C HIS A 141 17.96 30.71 0.24
N HIS A 142 17.62 29.91 -0.78
CA HIS A 142 18.20 30.05 -2.11
C HIS A 142 17.46 31.04 -3.03
N VAL A 143 16.16 31.26 -2.81
CA VAL A 143 15.34 32.18 -3.64
C VAL A 143 15.21 33.57 -3.01
N PHE A 144 15.10 33.67 -1.68
CA PHE A 144 14.90 34.95 -1.02
C PHE A 144 16.18 35.57 -0.45
N GLY A 145 17.32 34.84 -0.42
CA GLY A 145 18.59 35.35 0.10
C GLY A 145 18.49 35.84 1.55
N LEU A 146 17.51 35.33 2.30
CA LEU A 146 17.20 35.74 3.66
C LEU A 146 18.05 34.89 4.61
N PHE A 147 19.29 35.35 4.80
CA PHE A 147 20.33 35.10 5.83
C PHE A 147 21.73 35.00 5.21
#